data_AF-A0A624TNI1-F1
#
_entry.id   AF-A0A624TNI1-F1
#
_cell.length_a   1.000
_cell.length_b   1.000
_cell.length_c   1.000
_cell.angle_alpha   90.00
_cell.angle_beta   90.00
_cell.angle_gamma   90.00
#
_symmetry.space_group_name_H-M   'P 1'
#
loop_
_entity.id
_entity.type
_entity.pdbx_description
1 polymer ?
#
loop_
_entity_poly.entity_id
_entity_poly.type
_entity_poly.pdbx_seq_one_letter_code
_entity_poly.pdbx_strand_id
1 'polypeptide(L)'
;MKDAILRDEILGQYLPGYFTITVNSATDFINMSEQDYSTLVHEYIHFLQNISTVSGLTILSCIGAWVGHLTHGIYNNKESEGGIRCFPYYGENSDSSTIIENFDSIIISLYGDGENKGLNILSDKYGVTKVTLSPFSDNVLFDEITPMPERLKYSSRCLVEYAYLTTQGNSIQVPNITVDVGAICIYEYMAFTIEKHLFGTVGEPPKTPYLVVKDVADFIFGYEVNDDILVAICELTLQSPFPGEELYKILNNLNEKGYAINSMDKRSLSECCDSIYY
;
A
#
# COMPACT_ATOMS: atom_id res chain seq x y z
N MET A 1 15.54 -35.96 -9.61
CA MET A 1 14.65 -34.92 -10.16
C MET A 1 14.46 -33.96 -9.01
N LYS A 2 15.20 -32.84 -9.00
CA LYS A 2 15.18 -31.88 -7.88
C LYS A 2 13.89 -31.08 -8.04
N ASP A 3 12.97 -31.25 -7.10
CA ASP A 3 11.78 -30.43 -6.99
C ASP A 3 12.21 -28.97 -6.90
N ALA A 4 11.79 -28.20 -7.90
CA ALA A 4 11.77 -26.76 -7.81
C ALA A 4 10.70 -26.39 -6.79
N ILE A 5 11.13 -26.18 -5.54
CA ILE A 5 10.28 -25.66 -4.47
C ILE A 5 9.91 -24.23 -4.88
N LEU A 6 8.63 -24.02 -5.15
CA LEU A 6 7.98 -22.71 -5.19
C LEU A 6 8.30 -21.99 -3.88
N ARG A 7 8.92 -20.80 -3.94
CA ARG A 7 9.03 -19.89 -2.79
C ARG A 7 7.64 -19.28 -2.51
N ASP A 8 6.71 -20.10 -2.03
CA ASP A 8 5.33 -19.74 -1.67
C ASP A 8 5.19 -19.44 -0.14
N GLU A 9 6.29 -19.33 0.60
CA GLU A 9 6.25 -19.11 2.06
C GLU A 9 6.38 -17.62 2.38
N ILE A 10 5.27 -17.02 2.83
CA ILE A 10 5.26 -15.72 3.52
C ILE A 10 6.29 -15.80 4.66
N LEU A 11 7.34 -14.97 4.62
CA LEU A 11 8.42 -15.02 5.62
C LEU A 11 8.01 -14.34 6.93
N GLY A 12 7.24 -13.26 6.83
CA GLY A 12 6.74 -12.48 7.95
C GLY A 12 5.40 -11.85 7.60
N GLN A 13 4.68 -11.44 8.64
CA GLN A 13 3.45 -10.69 8.48
C GLN A 13 3.19 -9.81 9.70
N TYR A 14 3.00 -8.53 9.45
CA TYR A 14 2.35 -7.59 10.35
C TYR A 14 0.84 -7.58 10.08
N LEU A 15 0.02 -7.66 11.14
CA LEU A 15 -1.42 -7.52 11.07
C LEU A 15 -1.86 -6.12 11.56
N PRO A 16 -2.20 -5.18 10.65
CA PRO A 16 -2.63 -3.83 10.99
C PRO A 16 -3.89 -3.85 11.86
N GLY A 17 -3.98 -2.95 12.85
CA GLY A 17 -5.11 -2.89 13.78
C GLY A 17 -5.08 -3.86 14.96
N TYR A 18 -4.23 -4.90 14.89
CA TYR A 18 -4.08 -5.90 15.95
C TYR A 18 -2.68 -5.93 16.56
N PHE A 19 -1.77 -5.09 16.05
CA PHE A 19 -0.39 -4.92 16.55
C PHE A 19 0.36 -6.24 16.71
N THR A 20 0.10 -7.18 15.80
CA THR A 20 0.66 -8.53 15.84
C THR A 20 1.67 -8.68 14.72
N ILE A 21 2.91 -9.02 15.09
CA ILE A 21 3.97 -9.38 14.15
C ILE A 21 4.19 -10.89 14.25
N THR A 22 4.19 -11.55 13.11
CA THR A 22 4.52 -12.97 12.97
C THR A 22 5.73 -13.11 12.07
N VAL A 23 6.71 -13.93 12.46
CA VAL A 23 7.86 -14.30 11.63
C VAL A 23 7.93 -15.81 11.57
N ASN A 24 7.96 -16.37 10.37
CA ASN A 24 8.10 -17.80 10.14
C ASN A 24 9.57 -18.19 10.27
N SER A 25 9.98 -18.52 11.49
CA SER A 25 11.34 -18.96 11.81
C SER A 25 11.39 -20.42 12.26
N ALA A 26 12.45 -21.12 11.86
CA ALA A 26 12.80 -22.44 12.40
C ALA A 26 13.52 -22.37 13.77
N THR A 27 13.88 -21.15 14.19
CA THR A 27 14.59 -20.87 15.44
C THR A 27 13.70 -20.12 16.43
N ASP A 28 14.06 -20.18 17.72
CA ASP A 28 13.39 -19.34 18.72
C ASP A 28 13.88 -17.89 18.66
N PHE A 29 13.20 -17.00 19.37
CA PHE A 29 13.54 -15.57 19.39
C PHE A 29 14.96 -15.29 19.89
N ILE A 30 15.54 -16.18 20.72
CA ILE A 30 16.87 -16.00 21.30
C ILE A 30 17.96 -16.32 20.27
N ASN A 31 17.73 -17.33 19.43
CA ASN A 31 18.71 -17.84 18.45
C ASN A 31 18.32 -17.50 17.01
N MET A 32 17.62 -16.38 16.82
CA MET A 32 17.09 -15.94 15.54
C MET A 32 18.20 -15.76 14.51
N SER A 33 17.99 -16.28 13.31
CA SER A 33 18.93 -16.08 12.20
C SER A 33 18.95 -14.62 11.75
N GLU A 34 20.02 -14.19 11.07
CA GLU A 34 20.10 -12.84 10.50
C GLU A 34 18.96 -12.57 9.51
N GLN A 35 18.56 -13.58 8.74
CA GLN A 35 17.43 -13.49 7.82
C GLN A 35 16.10 -13.29 8.55
N ASP A 36 15.83 -14.08 9.60
CA ASP A 36 14.60 -13.94 10.39
C ASP A 36 14.56 -12.59 11.12
N TYR A 37 15.72 -12.09 11.57
CA TYR A 37 15.83 -10.78 12.19
C TYR A 37 15.61 -9.65 11.17
N SER A 38 16.09 -9.80 9.94
CA SER A 38 15.81 -8.89 8.83
C SER A 38 14.31 -8.80 8.55
N THR A 39 13.65 -9.96 8.45
CA THR A 39 12.19 -10.05 8.31
C THR A 39 11.46 -9.44 9.52
N LEU A 40 11.92 -9.67 10.75
CA LEU A 40 11.35 -9.03 11.93
C LEU A 40 11.43 -7.50 11.85
N VAL A 41 12.56 -6.95 11.39
CA VAL A 41 12.74 -5.51 11.22
C VAL A 41 11.81 -4.98 10.13
N HIS A 42 11.63 -5.71 9.03
CA HIS A 42 10.66 -5.39 7.98
C HIS A 42 9.24 -5.22 8.54
N GLU A 43 8.76 -6.23 9.26
CA GLU A 43 7.43 -6.18 9.88
C GLU A 43 7.32 -5.13 11.00
N TYR A 44 8.43 -4.85 11.69
CA TYR A 44 8.46 -3.79 12.70
C TYR A 44 8.34 -2.40 12.07
N ILE A 45 8.90 -2.19 10.88
CA ILE A 45 8.70 -0.94 10.13
C ILE A 45 7.23 -0.77 9.75
N HIS A 46 6.55 -1.83 9.30
CA HIS A 46 5.10 -1.79 9.07
C HIS A 46 4.31 -1.43 10.33
N PHE A 47 4.69 -1.99 11.48
CA PHE A 47 4.11 -1.60 12.77
C PHE A 47 4.26 -0.10 13.04
N LEU A 48 5.48 0.45 12.89
CA LEU A 48 5.74 1.88 13.10
C LEU A 48 4.91 2.73 12.14
N GLN A 49 4.96 2.45 10.85
CA GLN A 49 4.18 3.14 9.83
C GLN A 49 2.69 3.16 10.17
N ASN A 50 2.15 2.06 10.71
CA ASN A 50 0.74 1.98 11.06
C ASN A 50 0.34 2.83 12.27
N ILE A 51 1.24 3.07 13.23
CA ILE A 51 0.95 3.84 14.46
C ILE A 51 1.44 5.29 14.42
N SER A 52 2.38 5.65 13.54
CA SER A 52 3.02 6.97 13.50
C SER A 52 2.57 7.85 12.34
N THR A 53 1.66 7.38 11.49
CA THR A 53 1.26 8.10 10.27
C THR A 53 -0.25 8.32 10.21
N VAL A 54 -0.67 9.38 9.51
CA VAL A 54 -2.08 9.69 9.29
C VAL A 54 -2.75 8.61 8.44
N SER A 55 -2.06 8.06 7.44
CA SER A 55 -2.55 6.91 6.66
C SER A 55 -2.83 5.70 7.56
N GLY A 56 -1.86 5.35 8.42
CA GLY A 56 -1.99 4.29 9.41
C GLY A 56 -3.18 4.51 10.34
N LEU A 57 -3.30 5.70 10.93
CA LEU A 57 -4.41 6.06 11.82
C LEU A 57 -5.77 6.03 11.10
N THR A 58 -5.81 6.44 9.83
CA THR A 58 -7.04 6.40 9.03
C THR A 58 -7.50 4.96 8.83
N ILE A 59 -6.60 4.05 8.44
CA ILE A 59 -6.89 2.62 8.31
C ILE A 59 -7.31 2.02 9.67
N LEU A 60 -6.61 2.35 10.76
CA LEU A 60 -6.96 1.91 12.11
C LEU A 60 -8.37 2.36 12.52
N SER A 61 -8.74 3.59 12.19
CA SER A 61 -10.09 4.12 12.44
C SER A 61 -11.16 3.36 11.65
N CYS A 62 -10.89 3.03 10.38
CA CYS A 62 -11.81 2.21 9.57
C CYS A 62 -11.97 0.80 10.14
N ILE A 63 -10.87 0.15 10.54
CA ILE A 63 -10.90 -1.18 11.19
C ILE A 63 -11.70 -1.11 12.50
N GLY A 64 -11.48 -0.08 13.32
CA GLY A 64 -12.22 0.10 14.57
C GLY A 64 -13.73 0.26 14.36
N ALA A 65 -14.13 1.05 13.36
CA ALA A 65 -15.54 1.19 12.98
C ALA A 65 -16.11 -0.14 12.48
N TRP A 66 -15.38 -0.85 11.62
CA TRP A 66 -15.76 -2.16 11.10
C TRP A 66 -15.99 -3.18 12.22
N VAL A 67 -15.06 -3.31 13.17
CA VAL A 67 -15.19 -4.20 14.35
C VAL A 67 -16.38 -3.80 15.21
N GLY A 68 -16.61 -2.49 15.40
CA GLY A 68 -17.76 -1.97 16.13
C GLY A 68 -19.10 -2.38 15.51
N HIS A 69 -19.25 -2.23 14.19
CA HIS A 69 -20.45 -2.63 13.46
C HIS A 69 -20.63 -4.15 13.43
N LEU A 70 -19.55 -4.90 13.28
CA LEU A 70 -19.58 -6.36 13.37
C LEU A 70 -20.07 -6.82 14.75
N THR A 71 -19.52 -6.24 15.82
CA THR A 71 -19.90 -6.55 17.21
C THR A 71 -21.36 -6.19 17.47
N HIS A 72 -21.82 -5.05 16.95
CA HIS A 72 -23.21 -4.63 17.04
C HIS A 72 -24.16 -5.62 16.34
N GLY A 73 -23.82 -6.05 15.12
CA GLY A 73 -24.57 -7.08 14.39
C GLY A 73 -24.64 -8.38 15.18
N ILE A 74 -23.50 -8.86 15.68
CA ILE A 74 -23.39 -10.06 16.54
C ILE A 74 -24.28 -9.94 17.79
N TYR A 75 -24.34 -8.78 18.45
CA TYR A 75 -25.15 -8.62 19.67
C TYR A 75 -26.66 -8.56 19.38
N ASN A 76 -27.04 -7.90 18.28
CA ASN A 76 -28.45 -7.61 17.99
C ASN A 76 -29.14 -8.65 17.11
N ASN A 77 -28.41 -9.48 16.37
CA ASN A 77 -28.96 -10.59 15.60
C ASN A 77 -29.24 -11.78 16.55
N LYS A 78 -30.33 -11.66 17.31
CA LYS A 78 -30.79 -12.69 18.25
C LYS A 78 -31.24 -13.94 17.50
N GLU A 79 -30.66 -15.06 17.88
CA GLU A 79 -31.09 -16.45 17.67
C GLU A 79 -32.13 -16.65 16.55
N SER A 80 -31.66 -16.99 15.34
CA SER A 80 -32.42 -17.91 14.50
C SER A 80 -32.76 -19.15 15.33
N GLU A 81 -34.03 -19.57 15.34
CA GLU A 81 -34.57 -20.67 16.14
C GLU A 81 -33.55 -21.82 16.28
N GLY A 82 -33.06 -22.05 17.51
CA GLY A 82 -32.10 -23.12 17.82
C GLY A 82 -30.71 -22.70 18.30
N GLY A 83 -30.45 -21.42 18.57
CA GLY A 83 -29.18 -20.97 19.16
C GLY A 83 -27.99 -20.99 18.19
N ILE A 84 -28.24 -21.26 16.90
CA ILE A 84 -27.23 -21.20 15.84
C ILE A 84 -27.21 -19.79 15.30
N ARG A 85 -26.07 -19.10 15.42
CA ARG A 85 -25.83 -17.81 14.76
C ARG A 85 -25.44 -18.08 13.32
N CYS A 86 -26.23 -17.60 12.36
CA CYS A 86 -25.90 -17.69 10.95
C CYS A 86 -24.83 -16.65 10.59
N PHE A 87 -23.85 -17.07 9.81
CA PHE A 87 -22.91 -16.18 9.13
C PHE A 87 -23.47 -15.83 7.74
N PRO A 88 -23.44 -14.56 7.29
CA PRO A 88 -22.91 -13.38 7.98
C PRO A 88 -23.77 -12.95 9.19
N TYR A 89 -23.13 -12.40 10.23
CA TYR A 89 -23.76 -12.03 11.51
C TYR A 89 -24.72 -10.84 11.42
N TYR A 90 -24.77 -10.20 10.27
CA TYR A 90 -25.71 -9.19 9.84
C TYR A 90 -26.53 -9.87 8.73
N GLY A 91 -27.85 -9.99 8.89
CA GLY A 91 -28.68 -10.59 7.84
C GLY A 91 -28.44 -9.89 6.50
N GLU A 92 -28.67 -10.57 5.37
CA GLU A 92 -28.31 -10.13 4.00
C GLU A 92 -28.79 -8.72 3.59
N ASN A 93 -29.63 -8.04 4.38
CA ASN A 93 -30.20 -6.72 4.11
C ASN A 93 -30.26 -5.81 5.37
N SER A 94 -29.17 -5.65 6.12
CA SER A 94 -29.14 -4.75 7.29
C SER A 94 -28.27 -3.52 7.07
N ASP A 95 -28.58 -2.38 7.69
CA ASP A 95 -27.75 -1.17 7.58
C ASP A 95 -26.27 -1.43 7.96
N SER A 96 -26.03 -2.38 8.87
CA SER A 96 -24.67 -2.76 9.28
C SER A 96 -23.90 -3.53 8.20
N SER A 97 -24.57 -4.32 7.35
CA SER A 97 -23.90 -5.05 6.26
C SER A 97 -23.36 -4.08 5.22
N THR A 98 -24.19 -3.11 4.81
CA THR A 98 -23.81 -2.04 3.87
C THR A 98 -22.65 -1.21 4.43
N ILE A 99 -22.68 -0.85 5.72
CA ILE A 99 -21.60 -0.08 6.35
C ILE A 99 -20.28 -0.86 6.35
N ILE A 100 -20.33 -2.16 6.67
CA ILE A 100 -19.15 -3.05 6.67
C ILE A 100 -18.55 -3.14 5.26
N GLU A 101 -19.36 -3.42 4.24
CA GLU A 101 -18.93 -3.50 2.85
C GLU A 101 -18.32 -2.18 2.35
N ASN A 102 -18.89 -1.05 2.78
CA ASN A 102 -18.35 0.28 2.46
C ASN A 102 -16.98 0.49 3.12
N PHE A 103 -16.80 0.13 4.39
CA PHE A 103 -15.50 0.25 5.06
C PHE A 103 -14.44 -0.68 4.46
N ASP A 104 -14.80 -1.92 4.12
CA ASP A 104 -13.88 -2.84 3.43
C ASP A 104 -13.45 -2.26 2.08
N SER A 105 -14.39 -1.71 1.31
CA SER A 105 -14.10 -1.05 0.02
C SER A 105 -13.19 0.16 0.18
N ILE A 106 -13.40 0.98 1.22
CA ILE A 106 -12.52 2.10 1.56
C ILE A 106 -11.12 1.60 1.90
N ILE A 107 -11.01 0.63 2.80
CA ILE A 107 -9.70 0.10 3.24
C ILE A 107 -8.92 -0.44 2.04
N ILE A 108 -9.55 -1.25 1.19
CA ILE A 108 -8.94 -1.79 -0.04
C ILE A 108 -8.46 -0.64 -0.94
N SER A 109 -9.30 0.38 -1.13
CA SER A 109 -8.97 1.52 -1.99
C SER A 109 -7.86 2.40 -1.41
N LEU A 110 -7.75 2.53 -0.09
CA LEU A 110 -6.67 3.26 0.58
C LEU A 110 -5.34 2.51 0.50
N TYR A 111 -5.37 1.18 0.59
CA TYR A 111 -4.17 0.35 0.42
C TYR A 111 -3.67 0.35 -1.03
N GLY A 112 -4.57 0.39 -2.01
CA GLY A 112 -4.22 0.24 -3.42
C GLY A 112 -3.87 -1.21 -3.77
N ASP A 113 -3.15 -1.40 -4.87
CA ASP A 113 -2.83 -2.73 -5.38
C ASP A 113 -1.61 -3.35 -4.67
N GLY A 114 -1.83 -4.52 -4.06
CA GLY A 114 -0.77 -5.41 -3.56
C GLY A 114 -0.14 -6.24 -4.69
N GLU A 115 0.39 -7.43 -4.37
CA GLU A 115 1.11 -8.24 -5.35
C GLU A 115 0.33 -8.52 -6.64
N ASN A 116 0.90 -8.07 -7.77
CA ASN A 116 0.36 -8.34 -9.11
C ASN A 116 1.25 -9.34 -9.85
N LYS A 117 0.78 -10.60 -9.93
CA LYS A 117 1.51 -11.70 -10.57
C LYS A 117 1.88 -11.42 -12.03
N GLY A 118 1.08 -10.63 -12.74
CA GLY A 118 1.35 -10.27 -14.15
C GLY A 118 2.63 -9.47 -14.30
N LEU A 119 2.80 -8.42 -13.49
CA LEU A 119 4.00 -7.58 -13.49
C LEU A 119 5.24 -8.33 -13.00
N ASN A 120 5.08 -9.17 -11.97
CA ASN A 120 6.20 -9.93 -11.40
C ASN A 120 6.83 -10.91 -12.40
N ILE A 121 6.02 -11.50 -13.30
CA ILE A 121 6.52 -12.39 -14.36
C ILE A 121 7.29 -11.61 -15.45
N LEU A 122 7.05 -10.31 -15.56
CA LEU A 122 7.49 -9.46 -16.67
C LEU A 122 8.56 -8.46 -16.25
N SER A 123 9.23 -8.69 -15.11
CA SER A 123 10.12 -7.75 -14.41
C SER A 123 11.07 -6.95 -15.30
N ASP A 124 11.57 -7.57 -16.37
CA ASP A 124 12.63 -7.06 -17.25
C ASP A 124 12.13 -6.56 -18.62
N LYS A 125 10.81 -6.55 -18.86
CA LYS A 125 10.21 -6.34 -20.20
C LYS A 125 9.08 -5.32 -20.24
N TYR A 126 8.91 -4.54 -19.18
CA TYR A 126 7.95 -3.44 -19.16
C TYR A 126 8.63 -2.07 -19.12
N GLY A 127 7.86 -1.03 -19.43
CA GLY A 127 8.20 0.35 -19.14
C GLY A 127 6.98 1.09 -18.60
N VAL A 128 7.20 2.05 -17.70
CA VAL A 128 6.17 2.99 -17.27
C VAL A 128 5.81 3.89 -18.45
N THR A 129 4.55 3.91 -18.83
CA THR A 129 4.05 4.77 -19.91
C THR A 129 3.40 6.03 -19.38
N LYS A 130 2.82 5.96 -18.18
CA LYS A 130 1.99 7.02 -17.62
C LYS A 130 1.88 6.91 -16.12
N VAL A 131 1.85 8.05 -15.44
CA VAL A 131 1.41 8.19 -14.05
C VAL A 131 0.33 9.26 -14.01
N THR A 132 -0.82 8.99 -13.42
CA THR A 132 -1.96 9.94 -13.37
C THR A 132 -2.73 9.87 -12.06
N LEU A 133 -3.40 10.97 -11.75
CA LEU A 133 -4.48 10.98 -10.76
C LEU A 133 -5.83 10.66 -11.42
N SER A 134 -6.59 9.79 -10.77
CA SER A 134 -7.99 9.47 -11.09
C SER A 134 -8.86 9.76 -9.87
N PRO A 135 -10.12 10.18 -10.01
CA PRO A 135 -11.02 10.30 -8.86
C PRO A 135 -11.07 9.00 -8.04
N PHE A 136 -11.17 9.12 -6.72
CA PHE A 136 -11.24 7.95 -5.83
C PHE A 136 -12.51 7.12 -6.06
N SER A 137 -13.58 7.76 -6.55
CA SER A 137 -14.82 7.10 -6.97
C SER A 137 -15.40 7.80 -8.20
N ASP A 138 -15.83 7.02 -9.20
CA ASP A 138 -16.64 7.50 -10.33
C ASP A 138 -18.12 7.68 -9.95
N ASN A 139 -18.52 7.21 -8.77
CA ASN A 139 -19.88 7.32 -8.26
C ASN A 139 -20.07 8.67 -7.56
N VAL A 140 -20.89 9.53 -8.18
CA VAL A 140 -21.33 10.83 -7.64
C VAL A 140 -21.97 10.70 -6.24
N LEU A 141 -22.47 9.52 -5.88
CA LEU A 141 -23.09 9.20 -4.59
C LEU A 141 -22.13 8.61 -3.55
N PHE A 142 -20.87 8.31 -3.89
CA PHE A 142 -19.90 7.79 -2.90
C PHE A 142 -19.67 8.82 -1.78
N ASP A 143 -19.78 10.09 -2.15
CA ASP A 143 -19.79 11.28 -1.30
C ASP A 143 -21.07 11.47 -0.46
N GLU A 144 -22.15 10.76 -0.77
CA GLU A 144 -23.45 10.84 -0.08
C GLU A 144 -23.73 9.62 0.81
N ILE A 145 -23.25 8.44 0.42
CA ILE A 145 -23.58 7.16 1.09
C ILE A 145 -22.59 6.85 2.22
N THR A 146 -21.39 7.40 2.16
CA THR A 146 -20.38 7.21 3.20
C THR A 146 -20.20 8.51 3.96
N PRO A 147 -20.30 8.54 5.31
CA PRO A 147 -19.93 9.70 6.11
C PRO A 147 -18.40 9.84 6.12
N MET A 148 -17.81 9.99 4.94
CA MET A 148 -16.46 10.47 4.77
C MET A 148 -16.49 11.96 5.14
N PRO A 149 -15.61 12.42 6.05
CA PRO A 149 -15.44 13.84 6.31
C PRO A 149 -15.37 14.63 5.00
N GLU A 150 -16.03 15.79 4.91
CA GLU A 150 -16.17 16.61 3.70
C GLU A 150 -14.84 16.87 2.95
N ARG A 151 -13.71 16.84 3.67
CA ARG A 151 -12.34 16.91 3.15
C ARG A 151 -11.91 15.75 2.22
N LEU A 152 -12.63 14.63 2.22
CA LEU A 152 -12.30 13.43 1.45
C LEU A 152 -13.03 13.37 0.10
N LYS A 153 -14.01 14.26 -0.14
CA LYS A 153 -14.85 14.37 -1.36
C LYS A 153 -14.10 14.75 -2.64
N TYR A 154 -12.80 14.97 -2.57
CA TYR A 154 -11.97 15.39 -3.71
C TYR A 154 -10.66 14.61 -3.79
N SER A 155 -10.60 13.45 -3.12
CA SER A 155 -9.43 12.60 -3.15
C SER A 155 -9.28 11.86 -4.48
N SER A 156 -8.04 11.55 -4.81
CA SER A 156 -7.65 10.86 -6.03
C SER A 156 -6.85 9.59 -5.74
N ARG A 157 -6.89 8.65 -6.67
CA ARG A 157 -6.01 7.47 -6.75
C ARG A 157 -4.84 7.79 -7.67
N CYS A 158 -3.65 7.35 -7.29
CA CYS A 158 -2.47 7.47 -8.14
C CYS A 158 -2.30 6.20 -8.96
N LEU A 159 -2.54 6.28 -10.26
CA LEU A 159 -2.48 5.15 -11.17
C LEU A 159 -1.19 5.18 -11.98
N VAL A 160 -0.51 4.04 -12.06
CA VAL A 160 0.67 3.82 -12.89
C VAL A 160 0.34 2.84 -13.99
N GLU A 161 0.58 3.23 -15.24
CA GLU A 161 0.42 2.37 -16.40
C GLU A 161 1.78 1.80 -16.84
N TYR A 162 1.81 0.49 -17.00
CA TYR A 162 2.94 -0.29 -17.49
C TYR A 162 2.61 -0.89 -18.83
N ALA A 163 3.46 -0.66 -19.84
CA ALA A 163 3.39 -1.37 -21.11
C ALA A 163 4.47 -2.45 -21.17
N TYR A 164 4.14 -3.62 -21.69
CA TYR A 164 5.10 -4.72 -21.86
C TYR A 164 4.97 -5.38 -23.24
N LEU A 165 6.06 -5.98 -23.70
CA LEU A 165 6.08 -6.68 -24.98
C LEU A 165 5.67 -8.14 -24.81
N THR A 166 4.67 -8.58 -25.58
CA THR A 166 4.30 -10.00 -25.69
C THR A 166 4.19 -10.44 -27.14
N THR A 167 4.48 -11.71 -27.40
CA THR A 167 4.35 -12.33 -28.72
C THR A 167 3.22 -13.34 -28.69
N GLN A 168 2.18 -13.12 -29.48
CA GLN A 168 1.11 -14.09 -29.69
C GLN A 168 1.12 -14.52 -31.17
N GLY A 169 1.74 -15.67 -31.45
CA GLY A 169 2.05 -16.07 -32.83
C GLY A 169 3.14 -15.20 -33.45
N ASN A 170 2.93 -14.70 -34.67
CA ASN A 170 3.88 -13.85 -35.40
C ASN A 170 3.67 -12.33 -35.17
N SER A 171 2.75 -11.94 -34.29
CA SER A 171 2.44 -10.53 -34.02
C SER A 171 2.95 -10.10 -32.65
N ILE A 172 3.63 -8.94 -32.61
CA ILE A 172 4.01 -8.26 -31.36
C ILE A 172 2.78 -7.49 -30.86
N GLN A 173 2.39 -7.73 -29.61
CA GLN A 173 1.39 -6.94 -28.90
C GLN A 173 2.05 -6.17 -27.76
N VAL A 174 1.47 -4.99 -27.46
CA VAL A 174 1.90 -4.12 -26.35
C VAL A 174 0.70 -3.89 -25.41
N PRO A 175 0.34 -4.91 -24.61
CA PRO A 175 -0.67 -4.74 -23.56
C PRO A 175 -0.22 -3.77 -22.46
N ASN A 176 -1.20 -3.20 -21.77
CA ASN A 176 -1.00 -2.33 -20.62
C ASN A 176 -1.55 -2.98 -19.34
N ILE A 177 -0.86 -2.79 -18.22
CA ILE A 177 -1.33 -3.10 -16.87
C ILE A 177 -1.35 -1.79 -16.08
N THR A 178 -2.41 -1.57 -15.32
CA THR A 178 -2.52 -0.43 -14.42
C THR A 178 -2.37 -0.92 -12.98
N VAL A 179 -1.62 -0.17 -12.17
CA VAL A 179 -1.43 -0.39 -10.74
C VAL A 179 -1.88 0.85 -9.98
N ASP A 180 -2.72 0.66 -8.97
CA ASP A 180 -3.07 1.71 -8.02
C ASP A 180 -2.06 1.82 -6.88
N VAL A 181 -1.36 2.95 -6.81
CA VAL A 181 -0.35 3.24 -5.82
C VAL A 181 -1.02 3.78 -4.58
N GLY A 182 -1.40 2.87 -3.67
CA GLY A 182 -1.91 3.23 -2.35
C GLY A 182 -0.88 3.02 -1.24
N ALA A 183 -1.36 2.96 0.01
CA ALA A 183 -0.52 2.81 1.19
C ALA A 183 0.38 1.57 1.14
N ILE A 184 -0.07 0.45 0.55
CA ILE A 184 0.70 -0.80 0.52
C ILE A 184 1.99 -0.66 -0.29
N CYS A 185 1.94 -0.01 -1.46
CA CYS A 185 3.12 0.28 -2.28
C CYS A 185 4.15 1.11 -1.53
N ILE A 186 3.69 2.07 -0.73
CA ILE A 186 4.55 2.98 0.04
C ILE A 186 5.14 2.27 1.27
N TYR A 187 4.33 1.52 2.01
CA TYR A 187 4.78 0.74 3.16
C TYR A 187 5.87 -0.26 2.78
N GLU A 188 5.64 -1.02 1.72
CA GLU A 188 6.52 -2.10 1.26
C GLU A 188 7.81 -1.56 0.66
N TYR A 189 7.75 -0.49 -0.15
CA TYR A 189 8.96 0.17 -0.65
C TYR A 189 9.84 0.69 0.49
N MET A 190 9.24 1.38 1.48
CA MET A 190 9.99 1.90 2.63
C MET A 190 10.59 0.78 3.47
N ALA A 191 9.80 -0.25 3.83
CA ALA A 191 10.25 -1.35 4.67
C ALA A 191 11.41 -2.10 4.01
N PHE A 192 11.24 -2.48 2.73
CA PHE A 192 12.29 -3.14 1.95
C PHE A 192 13.55 -2.28 1.80
N THR A 193 13.41 -0.99 1.53
CA THR A 193 14.56 -0.10 1.33
C THR A 193 15.35 0.09 2.62
N ILE A 194 14.68 0.29 3.75
CA ILE A 194 15.32 0.42 5.07
C ILE A 194 15.96 -0.91 5.48
N GLU A 195 15.28 -2.04 5.26
CA GLU A 195 15.83 -3.38 5.50
C GLU A 195 17.12 -3.59 4.70
N LYS A 196 17.09 -3.32 3.39
CA LYS A 196 18.25 -3.38 2.50
C LYS A 196 19.39 -2.47 2.97
N HIS A 197 19.09 -1.29 3.49
CA HIS A 197 20.11 -0.39 4.03
C HIS A 197 20.78 -0.95 5.30
N LEU A 198 20.01 -1.62 6.17
CA LEU A 198 20.51 -2.16 7.44
C LEU A 198 21.27 -3.49 7.29
N PHE A 199 20.82 -4.36 6.39
CA PHE A 199 21.34 -5.74 6.25
C PHE A 199 22.08 -5.99 4.93
N GLY A 200 22.07 -5.02 4.01
CA GLY A 200 22.75 -5.09 2.72
C GLY A 200 22.02 -6.00 1.73
N THR A 201 22.24 -7.31 1.82
CA THR A 201 21.78 -8.27 0.80
C THR A 201 20.43 -8.88 1.18
N VAL A 202 19.35 -8.18 0.81
CA VAL A 202 18.00 -8.74 0.82
C VAL A 202 17.74 -9.36 -0.56
N GLY A 203 16.95 -10.44 -0.62
CA GLY A 203 16.55 -11.04 -1.90
C GLY A 203 15.82 -10.02 -2.79
N GLU A 204 15.86 -10.20 -4.11
CA GLU A 204 15.09 -9.34 -5.01
C GLU A 204 13.59 -9.48 -4.73
N PRO A 205 12.89 -8.39 -4.41
CA PRO A 205 11.47 -8.44 -4.10
C PRO A 205 10.65 -8.54 -5.39
N PRO A 206 9.38 -8.96 -5.30
CA PRO A 206 8.46 -8.78 -6.41
C PRO A 206 8.31 -7.29 -6.75
N LYS A 207 7.90 -7.00 -7.99
CA LYS A 207 7.78 -5.63 -8.47
C LYS A 207 6.69 -4.86 -7.74
N THR A 208 5.49 -5.41 -7.74
CA THR A 208 4.37 -4.87 -6.96
C THR A 208 4.28 -5.69 -5.69
N PRO A 209 4.18 -5.05 -4.51
CA PRO A 209 4.10 -3.60 -4.25
C PRO A 209 5.46 -2.86 -4.15
N TYR A 210 6.58 -3.58 -3.99
CA TYR A 210 7.85 -3.03 -3.49
C TYR A 210 8.54 -1.96 -4.34
N LEU A 211 8.48 -2.01 -5.67
CA LEU A 211 9.27 -1.16 -6.55
C LEU A 211 8.42 -0.16 -7.35
N VAL A 212 7.11 -0.14 -7.11
CA VAL A 212 6.18 0.74 -7.85
C VAL A 212 6.42 2.22 -7.50
N VAL A 213 6.72 2.52 -6.24
CA VAL A 213 7.04 3.89 -5.81
C VAL A 213 8.29 4.43 -6.51
N LYS A 214 9.30 3.57 -6.67
CA LYS A 214 10.54 3.88 -7.38
C LYS A 214 10.26 4.20 -8.85
N ASP A 215 9.44 3.38 -9.51
CA ASP A 215 9.02 3.62 -10.89
C ASP A 215 8.27 4.94 -11.08
N VAL A 216 7.37 5.28 -10.15
CA VAL A 216 6.64 6.56 -10.17
C VAL A 216 7.62 7.73 -10.13
N ALA A 217 8.56 7.70 -9.17
CA ALA A 217 9.54 8.76 -8.99
C ALA A 217 10.45 8.89 -10.23
N ASP A 218 11.01 7.77 -10.69
CA ASP A 218 11.92 7.76 -11.84
C ASP A 218 11.23 8.22 -13.12
N PHE A 219 9.96 7.88 -13.31
CA PHE A 219 9.15 8.37 -14.43
C PHE A 219 8.91 9.87 -14.36
N ILE A 220 8.52 10.41 -13.20
CA ILE A 220 8.22 11.84 -13.04
C ILE A 220 9.47 12.70 -13.26
N PHE A 221 10.61 12.28 -12.72
CA PHE A 221 11.86 13.04 -12.83
C PHE A 221 12.66 12.75 -14.11
N GLY A 222 12.41 11.61 -14.77
CA GLY A 222 13.15 11.18 -15.95
C GLY A 222 14.56 10.67 -15.67
N TYR A 223 14.89 10.38 -14.41
CA TYR A 223 16.16 9.81 -13.97
C TYR A 223 15.98 9.02 -12.67
N GLU A 224 16.97 8.19 -12.35
CA GLU A 224 16.96 7.37 -11.14
C GLU A 224 17.06 8.23 -9.86
N VAL A 225 16.00 8.22 -9.05
CA VAL A 225 15.91 8.93 -7.77
C VAL A 225 16.63 8.16 -6.65
N ASN A 226 17.36 8.85 -5.78
CA ASN A 226 18.03 8.24 -4.64
C ASN A 226 17.02 7.62 -3.64
N ASP A 227 17.29 6.38 -3.23
CA ASP A 227 16.43 5.61 -2.33
C ASP A 227 16.22 6.28 -0.96
N ASP A 228 17.26 6.83 -0.35
CA ASP A 228 17.16 7.47 0.98
C ASP A 228 16.25 8.71 0.95
N ILE A 229 16.30 9.47 -0.15
CA ILE A 229 15.46 10.65 -0.37
C ILE A 229 14.03 10.23 -0.66
N LEU A 230 13.84 9.16 -1.45
CA LEU A 230 12.52 8.66 -1.75
C LEU A 230 11.83 8.10 -0.49
N VAL A 231 12.56 7.41 0.39
CA VAL A 231 12.06 7.00 1.72
C VAL A 231 11.61 8.20 2.56
N ALA A 232 12.37 9.30 2.55
CA ALA A 232 11.96 10.52 3.26
C ALA A 232 10.70 11.17 2.66
N ILE A 233 10.55 11.15 1.34
CA ILE A 233 9.31 11.58 0.67
C ILE A 233 8.16 10.66 1.06
N CYS A 234 8.35 9.34 1.07
CA CYS A 234 7.33 8.37 1.48
C CYS A 234 6.84 8.60 2.91
N GLU A 235 7.73 8.94 3.85
CA GLU A 235 7.30 9.28 5.21
C GLU A 235 6.34 10.48 5.20
N LEU A 236 6.65 11.52 4.41
CA LEU A 236 5.79 12.70 4.29
C LEU A 236 4.44 12.36 3.64
N THR A 237 4.42 11.48 2.64
CA THR A 237 3.18 11.10 1.95
C THR A 237 2.24 10.30 2.85
N LEU A 238 2.79 9.47 3.75
CA LEU A 238 2.01 8.73 4.75
C LEU A 238 1.34 9.63 5.79
N GLN A 239 1.74 10.90 5.89
CA GLN A 239 1.05 11.90 6.73
C GLN A 239 -0.22 12.47 6.06
N SER A 240 -0.63 11.91 4.92
CA SER A 240 -1.94 12.10 4.30
C SER A 240 -2.82 10.84 4.47
N PRO A 241 -4.16 10.99 4.60
CA PRO A 241 -5.07 9.85 4.49
C PRO A 241 -5.05 9.21 3.09
N PHE A 242 -4.60 9.93 2.06
CA PHE A 242 -4.49 9.45 0.67
C PHE A 242 -3.04 9.49 0.20
N PRO A 243 -2.20 8.55 0.65
CA PRO A 243 -0.76 8.65 0.48
C PRO A 243 -0.32 8.52 -0.99
N GLY A 244 -1.10 7.82 -1.83
CA GLY A 244 -0.87 7.75 -3.28
C GLY A 244 -0.99 9.10 -3.98
N GLU A 245 -2.08 9.82 -3.69
CA GLU A 245 -2.29 11.17 -4.23
C GLU A 245 -1.23 12.14 -3.75
N GLU A 246 -0.89 12.08 -2.45
CA GLU A 246 0.12 12.97 -1.88
C GLU A 246 1.51 12.71 -2.48
N LEU A 247 1.85 11.44 -2.72
CA LEU A 247 3.08 11.05 -3.43
C LEU A 247 3.16 11.71 -4.80
N TYR A 248 2.11 11.55 -5.61
CA TYR A 248 2.04 12.16 -6.93
C TYR A 248 2.22 13.69 -6.87
N LYS A 249 1.52 14.36 -5.94
CA LYS A 249 1.56 15.81 -5.79
C LYS A 249 2.94 16.31 -5.37
N ILE A 250 3.55 15.68 -4.36
CA ILE A 250 4.88 16.07 -3.87
C ILE A 250 5.92 15.89 -4.98
N LEU A 251 5.94 14.74 -5.66
CA LEU A 251 6.92 14.48 -6.72
C LEU A 251 6.77 15.45 -7.90
N ASN A 252 5.54 15.69 -8.38
CA ASN A 252 5.31 16.65 -9.46
C ASN A 252 5.67 18.08 -9.04
N ASN A 253 5.33 18.50 -7.81
CA ASN A 253 5.68 19.83 -7.31
C ASN A 253 7.20 20.04 -7.27
N LEU A 254 7.94 19.03 -6.81
CA LEU A 254 9.41 19.06 -6.78
C LEU A 254 10.01 19.12 -8.18
N ASN A 255 9.44 18.35 -9.12
CA ASN A 255 9.87 18.34 -10.53
C ASN A 255 9.58 19.67 -11.23
N GLU A 256 8.38 20.24 -11.06
CA GLU A 256 7.98 21.54 -11.63
C GLU A 256 8.85 22.69 -11.14
N LYS A 257 9.27 22.65 -9.86
CA LYS A 257 10.21 23.62 -9.29
C LYS A 257 11.66 23.41 -9.74
N GLY A 258 11.96 22.30 -10.43
CA GLY A 258 13.29 22.02 -10.98
C GLY A 258 14.34 21.67 -9.92
N TYR A 259 13.94 21.09 -8.79
CA TYR A 259 14.88 20.71 -7.75
C TYR A 259 15.75 19.51 -8.17
N ALA A 260 17.05 19.62 -7.90
CA ALA A 260 17.97 18.49 -8.02
C ALA A 260 17.84 17.59 -6.78
N ILE A 261 16.83 16.72 -6.78
CA ILE A 261 16.44 15.99 -5.57
C ILE A 261 17.58 15.11 -5.04
N ASN A 262 18.35 14.44 -5.90
CA ASN A 262 19.43 13.54 -5.48
C ASN A 262 20.59 14.23 -4.74
N SER A 263 20.68 15.56 -4.80
CA SER A 263 21.67 16.35 -4.07
C SER A 263 21.05 17.22 -2.96
N MET A 264 19.76 17.02 -2.68
CA MET A 264 19.04 17.81 -1.68
C MET A 264 19.46 17.39 -0.28
N ASP A 265 19.69 18.37 0.61
CA ASP A 265 19.90 18.07 2.02
C ASP A 265 18.56 17.90 2.77
N LYS A 266 18.61 17.30 3.96
CA LYS A 266 17.41 17.02 4.78
C LYS A 266 16.60 18.29 5.09
N ARG A 267 17.27 19.42 5.24
CA ARG A 267 16.63 20.69 5.58
C ARG A 267 15.87 21.25 4.38
N SER A 268 16.49 21.23 3.21
CA SER A 268 15.89 21.67 1.95
C SER A 268 14.70 20.79 1.61
N LEU A 269 14.77 19.48 1.86
CA LEU A 269 13.63 18.58 1.67
C LEU A 269 12.46 18.96 2.58
N SER A 270 12.72 19.22 3.87
CA SER A 270 11.70 19.69 4.82
C SER A 270 11.05 21.01 4.38
N GLU A 271 11.85 22.01 3.99
CA GLU A 271 11.36 23.33 3.55
C GLU A 271 10.57 23.24 2.22
N CYS A 272 10.92 22.29 1.34
CA CYS A 272 10.19 22.07 0.09
C CYS A 272 8.88 21.33 0.29
N CYS A 273 8.83 20.48 1.32
CA CYS A 273 7.69 19.66 1.69
C CYS A 273 6.83 20.29 2.80
N ASP A 274 6.97 21.59 3.07
CA ASP A 274 6.01 22.44 3.78
C ASP A 274 4.68 22.57 2.98
N SER A 275 4.19 21.44 2.44
CA SER A 275 2.92 21.26 1.76
C SER A 275 1.80 21.47 2.78
N ILE A 276 1.04 22.56 2.59
CA ILE A 276 -0.41 22.88 2.78
C ILE A 276 -1.23 22.19 3.90
N TYR A 277 -0.82 21.05 4.42
CA TYR A 277 -1.50 20.24 5.44
C TYR A 277 -0.85 20.33 6.84
N TYR A 278 0.20 21.14 7.03
CA TYR A 278 0.77 21.49 8.34
C TYR A 278 0.55 22.97 8.70
#